data_AF-A0A5C7P540-F1
#
_entry.id   AF-A0A5C7P540-F1
#
_cell.length_a   1.000
_cell.length_b   1.000
_cell.length_c   1.000
_cell.angle_alpha   90.00
_cell.angle_beta   90.00
_cell.angle_gamma   90.00
#
_symmetry.space_group_name_H-M   'P 1'
#
loop_
_entity.id
_entity.type
_entity.pdbx_description
1 polymer ?
#
loop_
_entity_poly.entity_id
_entity_poly.type
_entity_poly.pdbx_seq_one_letter_code
_entity_poly.pdbx_strand_id
1 'polypeptide(L)'
;MIARMRSKRTACGSEAGFTLVELLVVVLILGILASISISIYIAQARKAHRAQAIQDGQTVVYELSDVFGDYTSLGTQVGSLTQVAGTSTLVVGDLEGAVGPSPNGPGAIDVKELSDGSVVIGSTRPGSVHWCAEVSVQDQKAVIDEHGFNPAAQACIAGNAS
;
A
#
# COMPACT_ATOMS: atom_id res chain seq x y z
N MET A 1 -49.46 -48.47 -50.84
CA MET A 1 -48.02 -48.33 -51.09
C MET A 1 -47.56 -47.02 -50.45
N ILE A 2 -47.03 -47.04 -49.23
CA ILE A 2 -46.43 -45.86 -48.59
C ILE A 2 -45.06 -46.29 -48.07
N ALA A 3 -44.03 -45.67 -48.64
CA ALA A 3 -42.64 -46.03 -48.50
C ALA A 3 -42.07 -45.61 -47.15
N ARG A 4 -41.26 -46.50 -46.58
CA ARG A 4 -40.57 -46.39 -45.30
C ARG A 4 -39.27 -45.58 -45.49
N MET A 5 -39.25 -44.32 -45.08
CA MET A 5 -37.99 -43.55 -45.00
C MET A 5 -37.31 -43.81 -43.65
N ARG A 6 -36.35 -44.74 -43.63
CA ARG A 6 -35.34 -44.86 -42.56
C ARG A 6 -34.32 -43.74 -42.77
N SER A 7 -34.41 -42.67 -41.97
CA SER A 7 -33.38 -41.64 -41.91
C SER A 7 -32.13 -42.22 -41.22
N LYS A 8 -31.07 -42.44 -42.01
CA LYS A 8 -29.71 -42.69 -41.51
C LYS A 8 -29.20 -41.39 -40.86
N ARG A 9 -29.22 -41.31 -39.53
CA ARG A 9 -28.35 -40.38 -38.80
C ARG A 9 -26.98 -41.01 -38.59
N THR A 10 -26.18 -41.02 -39.65
CA THR A 10 -24.72 -41.05 -39.54
C THR A 10 -24.24 -39.63 -39.80
N ALA A 11 -24.26 -38.78 -38.77
CA ALA A 11 -23.49 -37.55 -38.74
C ALA A 11 -22.18 -37.86 -38.02
N CYS A 12 -21.20 -38.28 -38.82
CA CYS A 12 -19.81 -38.36 -38.45
C CYS A 12 -19.30 -36.94 -38.22
N GLY A 13 -19.42 -36.47 -36.99
CA GLY A 13 -18.58 -35.44 -36.41
C GLY A 13 -18.07 -36.04 -35.12
N SER A 14 -16.78 -36.27 -35.00
CA SER A 14 -16.14 -36.84 -33.81
C SER A 14 -16.34 -35.90 -32.62
N GLU A 15 -17.45 -36.03 -31.91
CA GLU A 15 -17.58 -35.48 -30.56
C GLU A 15 -16.71 -36.33 -29.64
N ALA A 16 -15.41 -36.05 -29.65
CA ALA A 16 -14.46 -36.56 -28.69
C ALA A 16 -14.80 -35.93 -27.32
N GLY A 17 -15.73 -36.57 -26.62
CA GLY A 17 -16.03 -36.24 -25.23
C GLY A 17 -14.80 -36.52 -24.38
N PHE A 18 -14.32 -35.49 -23.67
CA PHE A 18 -13.25 -35.59 -22.69
C PHE A 18 -13.60 -36.71 -21.71
N THR A 19 -12.70 -37.65 -21.48
CA THR A 19 -12.97 -38.72 -20.53
C THR A 19 -12.98 -38.16 -19.11
N LEU A 20 -13.84 -38.69 -18.24
CA LEU A 20 -13.84 -38.34 -16.81
C LEU A 20 -12.46 -38.58 -16.17
N VAL A 21 -11.72 -39.57 -16.69
CA VAL A 21 -10.38 -39.92 -16.24
C VAL A 21 -9.34 -38.86 -16.65
N GLU A 22 -9.45 -38.27 -17.84
CA GLU A 22 -8.56 -37.18 -18.27
C GLU A 22 -8.76 -35.93 -17.41
N LEU A 23 -10.00 -35.54 -17.12
CA LEU A 23 -10.21 -34.41 -16.22
C LEU A 23 -9.76 -34.72 -14.79
N LEU A 24 -9.92 -35.97 -14.34
CA LEU A 24 -9.52 -36.39 -12.99
C LEU A 24 -8.00 -36.32 -12.78
N VAL A 25 -7.19 -36.79 -13.73
CA VAL A 25 -5.73 -36.73 -13.60
C VAL A 25 -5.21 -35.28 -13.66
N VAL A 26 -5.87 -34.41 -14.43
CA VAL A 26 -5.49 -32.99 -14.52
C VAL A 26 -5.72 -32.28 -13.19
N VAL A 27 -6.90 -32.42 -12.58
CA VAL A 27 -7.16 -31.76 -11.27
C VAL A 27 -6.29 -32.34 -10.15
N LEU A 28 -5.91 -33.62 -10.24
CA LEU A 28 -4.95 -34.25 -9.33
C LEU A 28 -3.57 -33.58 -9.44
N ILE A 29 -3.04 -33.42 -10.65
CA ILE A 29 -1.74 -32.79 -10.87
C ILE A 29 -1.80 -31.30 -10.48
N LEU A 30 -2.86 -30.58 -10.85
CA LEU A 30 -3.06 -29.18 -10.44
C LEU A 30 -3.13 -29.04 -8.91
N GLY A 31 -3.71 -30.01 -8.20
CA GLY A 31 -3.72 -30.03 -6.73
C GLY A 31 -2.32 -30.13 -6.11
N ILE A 32 -1.46 -30.99 -6.66
CA ILE A 32 -0.07 -31.12 -6.20
C ILE A 32 0.71 -29.82 -6.46
N LEU A 33 0.57 -29.23 -7.65
CA LEU A 33 1.24 -27.97 -8.00
C LEU A 33 0.73 -26.79 -7.17
N ALA A 34 -0.58 -26.72 -6.91
CA ALA A 34 -1.19 -25.67 -6.12
C ALA A 34 -0.71 -25.68 -4.67
N SER A 35 -0.54 -26.86 -4.06
CA SER A 35 -0.10 -26.99 -2.67
C SER A 35 1.23 -26.29 -2.40
N ILE A 36 2.21 -26.43 -3.30
CA ILE A 36 3.52 -25.77 -3.16
C ILE A 36 3.42 -24.28 -3.51
N SER A 37 2.65 -23.96 -4.56
CA SER A 37 2.55 -22.59 -5.08
C SER A 37 1.86 -21.64 -4.10
N ILE A 38 0.84 -22.09 -3.36
CA ILE A 38 0.09 -21.25 -2.42
C ILE A 38 0.98 -20.67 -1.32
N SER A 39 1.87 -21.47 -0.72
CA SER A 39 2.72 -20.99 0.37
C SER A 39 3.73 -19.92 -0.10
N ILE A 40 4.30 -20.11 -1.28
CA ILE A 40 5.23 -19.14 -1.88
C ILE A 40 4.49 -17.86 -2.25
N TYR A 41 3.29 -17.99 -2.83
CA TYR A 41 2.44 -16.86 -3.19
C TYR A 41 2.16 -15.94 -2.00
N ILE A 42 1.77 -16.50 -0.85
CA ILE A 42 1.48 -15.70 0.35
C ILE A 42 2.73 -14.92 0.81
N ALA A 43 3.91 -15.55 0.78
CA ALA A 43 5.15 -14.87 1.15
C ALA A 43 5.53 -13.76 0.16
N GLN A 44 5.29 -13.96 -1.14
CA GLN A 44 5.52 -12.94 -2.16
C GLN A 44 4.53 -11.78 -2.04
N ALA A 45 3.26 -12.05 -1.76
CA ALA A 45 2.25 -11.02 -1.53
C ALA A 45 2.63 -10.11 -0.34
N ARG A 46 3.04 -10.68 0.80
CA ARG A 46 3.52 -9.89 1.94
C ARG A 46 4.75 -9.05 1.62
N LYS A 47 5.70 -9.59 0.83
CA LYS A 47 6.88 -8.85 0.38
C LYS A 47 6.50 -7.70 -0.54
N ALA A 48 5.52 -7.89 -1.43
CA ALA A 48 5.00 -6.83 -2.28
C ALA A 48 4.36 -5.72 -1.45
N HIS A 49 3.51 -6.04 -0.47
CA HIS A 49 2.92 -5.04 0.44
C HIS A 49 3.96 -4.29 1.27
N ARG A 50 5.02 -4.98 1.72
CA ARG A 50 6.13 -4.32 2.40
C ARG A 50 6.91 -3.38 1.47
N ALA A 51 7.15 -3.80 0.23
CA ALA A 51 7.80 -2.96 -0.76
C ALA A 51 6.96 -1.71 -1.06
N GLN A 52 5.64 -1.87 -1.19
CA GLN A 52 4.69 -0.76 -1.34
C GLN A 52 4.80 0.24 -0.18
N ALA A 53 4.72 -0.22 1.08
CA ALA A 53 4.86 0.66 2.24
C ALA A 53 6.20 1.43 2.27
N ILE A 54 7.28 0.81 1.80
CA ILE A 54 8.58 1.50 1.68
C ILE A 54 8.56 2.54 0.57
N GLN A 55 7.97 2.23 -0.59
CA GLN A 55 7.86 3.16 -1.72
C GLN A 55 6.98 4.36 -1.37
N ASP A 56 5.80 4.11 -0.79
CA ASP A 56 4.90 5.16 -0.30
C ASP A 56 5.61 6.02 0.76
N GLY A 57 6.37 5.39 1.66
CA GLY A 57 7.21 6.08 2.62
C GLY A 57 8.26 6.99 1.97
N GLN A 58 8.92 6.54 0.90
CA GLN A 58 9.85 7.40 0.16
C GLN A 58 9.16 8.62 -0.44
N THR A 59 7.96 8.45 -1.00
CA THR A 59 7.18 9.57 -1.53
C THR A 59 6.82 10.58 -0.43
N VAL A 60 6.42 10.09 0.75
CA VAL A 60 6.18 10.93 1.93
C VAL A 60 7.46 11.68 2.33
N VAL A 61 8.63 11.02 2.33
CA VAL A 61 9.91 11.69 2.65
C VAL A 61 10.17 12.86 1.72
N TYR A 62 10.00 12.67 0.40
CA TYR A 62 10.24 13.75 -0.56
C TYR A 62 9.35 14.96 -0.29
N GLU A 63 8.04 14.74 -0.18
CA GLU A 63 7.07 15.84 0.01
C GLU A 63 7.22 16.50 1.39
N LEU A 64 7.48 15.73 2.46
CA LEU A 64 7.73 16.31 3.79
C LEU A 64 9.07 17.04 3.85
N SER A 65 10.12 16.53 3.20
CA SER A 65 11.44 17.20 3.19
C SER A 65 11.42 18.51 2.40
N ASP A 66 10.63 18.61 1.33
CA ASP A 66 10.44 19.84 0.56
C ASP A 66 9.74 20.90 1.42
N VAL A 67 8.62 20.51 2.03
CA VAL A 67 7.84 21.39 2.91
C VAL A 67 8.66 21.82 4.14
N PHE A 68 9.30 20.89 4.85
CA PHE A 68 10.04 21.20 6.07
C PHE A 68 11.43 21.79 5.83
N GLY A 69 12.05 21.55 4.67
CA GLY A 69 13.35 22.10 4.30
C GLY A 69 13.32 23.61 4.07
N ASP A 70 12.18 24.16 3.66
CA ASP A 70 11.95 25.59 3.52
C ASP A 70 11.74 26.31 4.88
N TYR A 71 11.57 25.57 5.97
CA TYR A 71 11.34 26.14 7.30
C TYR A 71 12.59 26.10 8.17
N THR A 72 12.90 27.22 8.83
CA THR A 72 14.07 27.32 9.72
C THR A 72 13.81 26.78 11.13
N SER A 73 12.54 26.64 11.53
CA SER A 73 12.12 25.99 12.77
C SER A 73 10.61 25.81 12.78
N LEU A 74 10.12 24.64 13.17
CA LEU A 74 8.73 24.48 13.58
C LEU A 74 8.54 25.12 14.95
N GLY A 75 7.36 25.70 15.20
CA GLY A 75 7.06 26.45 16.42
C GLY A 75 7.28 25.66 17.71
N THR A 76 6.89 26.24 18.85
CA THR A 76 7.10 25.65 20.18
C THR A 76 6.25 24.41 20.49
N GLN A 77 5.38 23.97 19.57
CA GLN A 77 4.48 22.85 19.77
C GLN A 77 4.78 21.66 18.84
N VAL A 78 4.38 20.46 19.28
CA VAL A 78 4.42 19.23 18.48
C VAL A 78 3.24 19.25 17.51
N GLY A 79 3.51 19.34 16.21
CA GLY A 79 2.48 19.10 15.19
C GLY A 79 2.28 17.58 14.99
N SER A 80 1.03 17.13 15.02
CA SER A 80 0.68 15.77 14.56
C SER A 80 0.43 15.81 13.05
N LEU A 81 0.95 14.81 12.34
CA LEU A 81 0.66 14.60 10.92
C LEU A 81 -0.40 13.52 10.84
N THR A 82 -1.56 13.81 10.25
CA THR A 82 -2.61 12.81 10.07
C THR A 82 -3.14 12.88 8.66
N GLN A 83 -3.12 11.75 7.95
CA GLN A 83 -3.77 11.64 6.66
C GLN A 83 -5.29 11.84 6.81
N VAL A 84 -5.85 12.70 5.97
CA VAL A 84 -7.30 12.85 5.82
C VAL A 84 -7.82 11.58 5.17
N ALA A 85 -8.72 10.89 5.86
CA ALA A 85 -9.20 9.57 5.48
C ALA A 85 -9.67 9.52 4.01
N GLY A 86 -9.12 8.56 3.24
CA GLY A 86 -9.47 8.37 1.83
C GLY A 86 -8.85 9.40 0.88
N THR A 87 -7.87 10.17 1.31
CA THR A 87 -7.14 11.14 0.46
C THR A 87 -5.63 10.97 0.60
N SER A 88 -4.89 11.51 -0.37
CA SER A 88 -3.44 11.71 -0.33
C SER A 88 -3.00 12.83 0.61
N THR A 89 -3.93 13.57 1.19
CA THR A 89 -3.64 14.80 1.91
C THR A 89 -3.38 14.52 3.38
N LEU A 90 -2.23 14.98 3.89
CA LEU A 90 -1.89 15.00 5.30
C LEU A 90 -2.19 16.38 5.85
N VAL A 91 -2.82 16.43 7.02
CA VAL A 91 -3.00 17.67 7.76
C VAL A 91 -1.97 17.73 8.88
N VAL A 92 -1.26 18.86 8.95
CA VAL A 92 -0.45 19.19 10.13
C VAL A 92 -1.35 19.85 11.17
N GLY A 93 -1.49 19.21 12.33
CA GLY A 93 -2.16 19.77 13.50
C GLY A 93 -1.41 20.99 14.07
N ASP A 94 -2.08 21.75 14.94
CA ASP A 94 -1.73 23.10 15.41
C ASP A 94 -0.21 23.38 15.54
N LEU A 95 0.35 24.06 14.53
CA LEU A 95 1.68 24.67 14.57
C LEU A 95 1.54 26.13 15.04
N GLU A 96 1.28 26.36 16.33
CA GLU A 96 1.34 27.74 16.83
C GLU A 96 2.81 28.22 16.89
N GLY A 97 3.08 29.39 16.29
CA GLY A 97 4.36 30.10 16.41
C GLY A 97 5.45 29.72 15.40
N ALA A 98 5.10 29.18 14.23
CA ALA A 98 6.08 28.99 13.15
C ALA A 98 6.69 30.34 12.73
N VAL A 99 8.02 30.42 12.64
CA VAL A 99 8.77 31.62 12.22
C VAL A 99 9.21 31.40 10.76
N GLY A 100 8.45 31.95 9.81
CA GLY A 100 8.62 31.76 8.36
C GLY A 100 7.32 32.11 7.60
N PRO A 101 7.17 31.87 6.29
CA PRO A 101 5.85 31.81 5.65
C PRO A 101 5.06 30.68 6.32
N SER A 102 4.43 31.00 7.45
CA SER A 102 3.71 30.07 8.30
C SER A 102 2.52 29.52 7.52
N PRO A 103 2.25 28.21 7.55
CA PRO A 103 0.93 27.70 7.26
C PRO A 103 0.01 28.17 8.39
N ASN A 104 -0.48 29.41 8.30
CA ASN A 104 -1.49 29.93 9.21
C ASN A 104 -2.82 29.27 8.85
N GLY A 105 -2.99 28.05 9.37
CA GLY A 105 -4.10 27.13 9.14
C GLY A 105 -3.56 25.71 8.96
N PRO A 106 -4.34 24.66 9.24
CA PRO A 106 -3.92 23.27 9.04
C PRO A 106 -3.33 23.12 7.63
N GLY A 107 -2.00 23.05 7.55
CA GLY A 107 -1.27 22.97 6.30
C GLY A 107 -1.55 21.61 5.70
N ALA A 108 -2.30 21.58 4.62
CA ALA A 108 -2.55 20.37 3.86
C ALA A 108 -1.30 20.07 3.03
N ILE A 109 -0.58 19.00 3.37
CA ILE A 109 0.51 18.46 2.57
C ILE A 109 -0.11 17.38 1.68
N ASP A 110 -0.14 17.59 0.37
CA ASP A 110 -0.62 16.56 -0.54
C ASP A 110 0.51 15.60 -0.89
N VAL A 111 0.47 14.40 -0.31
CA VAL A 111 1.43 13.35 -0.63
C VAL A 111 0.95 12.63 -1.88
N LYS A 112 1.57 12.96 -3.02
CA LYS A 112 1.18 12.34 -4.29
C LYS A 112 1.42 10.83 -4.27
N GLU A 113 0.67 10.09 -5.08
CA GLU A 113 0.98 8.69 -5.42
C GLU A 113 1.06 7.73 -4.20
N LEU A 114 0.15 7.85 -3.23
CA LEU A 114 -0.02 6.85 -2.18
C LEU A 114 -0.78 5.63 -2.72
N SER A 115 -0.31 4.43 -2.37
CA SER A 115 -1.02 3.18 -2.68
C SER A 115 -2.41 3.13 -2.03
N ASP A 116 -3.35 2.44 -2.66
CA ASP A 116 -4.71 2.29 -2.13
C ASP A 116 -4.72 1.65 -0.72
N GLY A 117 -5.43 2.28 0.22
CA GLY A 117 -5.52 1.81 1.61
C GLY A 117 -4.29 2.13 2.46
N SER A 118 -3.35 2.92 1.95
CA SER A 118 -2.24 3.46 2.74
C SER A 118 -2.74 4.49 3.74
N VAL A 119 -2.32 4.35 4.99
CA VAL A 119 -2.57 5.30 6.07
C VAL A 119 -1.26 5.92 6.51
N VAL A 120 -1.20 7.25 6.56
CA VAL A 120 -0.02 7.98 7.04
C VAL A 120 -0.35 8.73 8.33
N ILE A 121 0.48 8.51 9.35
CA ILE A 121 0.45 9.26 10.61
C ILE A 121 1.86 9.71 10.94
N GLY A 122 2.03 10.77 11.70
CA GLY A 122 3.36 11.25 12.04
C GLY A 122 3.37 12.33 13.10
N SER A 123 4.57 12.80 13.40
CA SER A 123 4.76 13.92 14.31
C SER A 123 5.98 14.74 13.92
N THR A 124 6.00 15.97 14.42
CA THR A 124 7.12 16.89 14.30
C THR A 124 7.70 17.17 15.68
N ARG A 125 8.97 17.57 15.76
CA ARG A 125 9.61 17.94 17.01
C ARG A 125 9.59 19.46 17.22
N PRO A 126 9.21 19.95 18.41
CA PRO A 126 9.14 21.39 18.69
C PRO A 126 10.48 22.08 18.52
N GLY A 127 10.47 23.28 17.93
CA GLY A 127 11.69 24.10 17.80
C GLY A 127 12.76 23.52 16.88
N SER A 128 12.42 22.53 16.04
CA SER A 128 13.35 21.90 15.09
C SER A 128 12.66 21.59 13.77
N VAL A 129 13.42 21.21 12.75
CA VAL A 129 12.89 20.72 11.46
C VAL A 129 12.67 19.22 11.47
N HIS A 130 12.88 18.57 12.62
CA HIS A 130 12.84 17.13 12.72
C HIS A 130 11.41 16.59 12.65
N TRP A 131 11.19 15.59 11.80
CA TRP A 131 9.89 14.97 11.59
C TRP A 131 10.00 13.44 11.44
N CYS A 132 8.90 12.76 11.77
CA CYS A 132 8.76 11.31 11.66
C CYS A 132 7.38 11.02 11.10
N ALA A 133 7.29 10.13 10.10
CA ALA A 133 6.03 9.60 9.61
C ALA A 133 6.04 8.06 9.60
N GLU A 134 4.89 7.47 9.83
CA GLU A 134 4.62 6.05 9.74
C GLU A 134 3.59 5.85 8.63
N VAL A 135 3.98 5.07 7.63
CA VAL A 135 3.09 4.62 6.57
C VAL A 135 2.68 3.19 6.86
N SER A 136 1.37 2.95 6.87
CA SER A 136 0.78 1.64 7.08
C SER A 136 0.01 1.24 5.82
N VAL A 137 0.42 0.14 5.19
CA VAL A 137 -0.27 -0.46 4.05
C VAL A 137 -0.69 -1.86 4.47
N GLN A 138 -2.00 -2.05 4.67
CA GLN A 138 -2.54 -3.28 5.28
C GLN A 138 -1.85 -3.57 6.64
N ASP A 139 -1.22 -4.74 6.78
CA ASP A 139 -0.49 -5.20 7.97
C ASP A 139 1.01 -4.83 7.97
N GLN A 140 1.49 -4.14 6.94
CA GLN A 140 2.90 -3.76 6.84
C GLN A 140 3.07 -2.28 7.20
N LYS A 141 4.01 -2.01 8.11
CA LYS A 141 4.35 -0.67 8.59
C LYS A 141 5.75 -0.30 8.14
N ALA A 142 5.92 0.94 7.75
CA ALA A 142 7.20 1.54 7.42
C ALA A 142 7.31 2.87 8.17
N VAL A 143 8.34 3.00 9.02
CA VAL A 143 8.65 4.26 9.69
C VAL A 143 9.74 4.96 8.89
N ILE A 144 9.55 6.25 8.70
CA ILE A 144 10.41 7.14 7.95
C ILE A 144 10.66 8.39 8.80
N ASP A 145 11.88 8.88 8.73
CA ASP A 145 12.30 10.15 9.31
C ASP A 145 13.07 10.94 8.22
N GLU A 146 13.56 12.11 8.58
CA GLU A 146 14.42 12.94 7.72
C GLU A 146 15.70 12.25 7.22
N HIS A 147 16.17 11.19 7.88
CA HIS A 147 17.32 10.38 7.46
C HIS A 147 16.89 9.27 6.49
N GLY A 148 15.59 9.16 6.22
CA GLY A 148 14.99 8.21 5.29
C GLY A 148 14.28 7.07 6.00
N PHE A 149 14.30 5.89 5.38
CA PHE A 149 13.60 4.73 5.92
C PHE A 149 14.35 4.11 7.10
N ASN A 150 13.66 4.01 8.24
CA ASN A 150 14.20 3.47 9.47
C ASN A 150 13.43 2.20 9.90
N PRO A 151 13.92 0.99 9.55
CA PRO A 151 13.23 -0.26 9.88
C PRO A 151 13.21 -0.59 11.37
N ALA A 152 14.01 0.11 12.19
CA ALA A 152 14.12 -0.09 13.62
C ALA A 152 13.47 1.03 14.44
N ALA A 153 12.94 2.07 13.79
CA ALA A 153 12.30 3.18 14.48
C ALA A 153 11.00 2.73 15.15
N GLN A 154 10.79 3.29 16.34
CA GLN A 154 9.55 3.15 17.08
C GLN A 154 8.46 4.00 16.39
N ALA A 155 7.18 3.64 16.60
CA ALA A 155 6.05 4.36 16.01
C ALA A 155 6.17 5.88 16.20
N CYS A 156 5.87 6.66 15.17
CA CYS A 156 5.92 8.12 15.24
C CYS A 156 4.79 8.62 16.14
N ILE A 157 5.11 8.94 17.39
CA ILE A 157 4.19 9.50 18.38
C ILE A 157 4.58 10.95 18.67
N ALA A 158 3.61 11.76 19.08
CA ALA A 158 3.81 13.18 19.37
C ALA A 158 5.11 13.46 20.16
N GLY A 159 6.10 14.07 19.49
CA GLY A 159 7.35 14.53 20.10
C GLY A 159 8.53 13.56 20.01
N ASN A 160 8.43 12.42 19.32
CA ASN A 160 9.55 11.48 19.13
C ASN A 160 10.27 11.59 17.78
N ALA A 161 9.97 12.60 16.97
CA ALA A 161 10.74 12.85 15.75
C ALA A 161 12.23 13.03 16.10
N SER A 162 13.06 12.21 15.44
CA SER A 162 14.46 11.96 15.81
C SER A 162 15.38 13.02 15.23
#